data_AF-A0A059E1S0-F1
#
_entry.id   AF-A0A059E1S0-F1
#
_cell.length_a   1.000
_cell.length_b   1.000
_cell.length_c   1.000
_cell.angle_alpha   90.00
_cell.angle_beta   90.00
_cell.angle_gamma   90.00
#
_symmetry.space_group_name_H-M   'P 1'
#
loop_
_entity.id
_entity.type
_entity.pdbx_description
1 polymer ?
#
loop_
_entity_poly.entity_id
_entity_poly.type
_entity_poly.pdbx_seq_one_letter_code
_entity_poly.pdbx_strand_id
1 'polypeptide(L)'
;MAGINLFDMLTQTNNGAAVQQVGQQTGLQPDMAQAAIRALLPAIAGGLQRNVQQPGGLQSLLGALQNGQHEQYLDQPESLAQPNAIADGNAILGHLLGSKDTSRAVAAQAAQKTGLSEQVLKSVLPMVASMAMASLSKQTKKPDMAGAFAGMLNGQQPQPAQGGIGGLLGGLLGGQSTAQAQTGAMGMLGGLLDADGDGNAVDDIFQMVMNRR
;
A
#
# COMPACT_ATOMS: atom_id res chain seq x y z
N MET A 1 17.47 1.85 6.63
CA MET A 1 16.04 1.93 6.27
C MET A 1 15.47 0.52 6.28
N ALA A 2 14.65 0.17 7.26
CA ALA A 2 13.91 -1.09 7.23
C ALA A 2 12.79 -0.94 6.20
N GLY A 3 13.04 -1.36 4.96
CA GLY A 3 11.97 -1.50 3.98
C GLY A 3 10.94 -2.46 4.54
N ILE A 4 9.66 -2.09 4.50
CA ILE A 4 8.55 -2.97 4.88
C ILE A 4 8.66 -4.21 3.98
N ASN A 5 9.15 -5.32 4.53
CA ASN A 5 9.24 -6.57 3.82
C ASN A 5 7.82 -7.11 3.67
N LEU A 6 7.35 -7.23 2.43
CA LEU A 6 6.06 -7.82 2.11
C LEU A 6 5.93 -9.23 2.71
N PHE A 7 7.06 -9.92 2.85
CA PHE A 7 7.15 -11.19 3.56
C PHE A 7 6.77 -11.08 5.05
N ASP A 8 7.36 -10.14 5.78
CA ASP A 8 7.09 -9.96 7.21
C ASP A 8 5.62 -9.60 7.43
N MET A 9 5.08 -8.71 6.58
CA MET A 9 3.67 -8.35 6.59
C MET A 9 2.76 -9.58 6.39
N LEU A 10 3.07 -10.44 5.43
CA LEU A 10 2.32 -11.67 5.19
C LEU A 10 2.39 -12.64 6.37
N THR A 11 3.58 -12.84 6.96
CA THR A 11 3.74 -13.74 8.10
C THR A 11 3.08 -13.21 9.36
N GLN A 12 3.08 -11.89 9.56
CA GLN A 12 2.59 -11.23 10.77
C GLN A 12 1.07 -10.99 10.75
N THR A 13 0.46 -10.90 9.56
CA THR A 13 -0.98 -10.63 9.41
C THR A 13 -1.85 -11.83 9.79
N ASN A 14 -1.32 -13.07 9.74
CA ASN A 14 -2.12 -14.26 10.03
C ASN A 14 -1.36 -15.35 10.81
N ASN A 15 -0.36 -14.95 11.61
CA ASN A 15 0.45 -15.85 12.44
C ASN A 15 1.05 -17.05 11.67
N GLY A 16 1.39 -16.86 10.40
CA GLY A 16 1.91 -17.92 9.52
C GLY A 16 0.88 -18.92 8.98
N ALA A 17 -0.41 -18.80 9.28
CA ALA A 17 -1.43 -19.76 8.83
C ALA A 17 -1.51 -19.89 7.29
N ALA A 18 -1.27 -18.80 6.56
CA ALA A 18 -1.24 -18.84 5.10
C ALA A 18 -0.02 -19.62 4.56
N VAL A 19 1.14 -19.54 5.24
CA VAL A 19 2.33 -20.34 4.90
C VAL A 19 2.06 -21.82 5.15
N GLN A 20 1.41 -22.14 6.29
CA GLN A 20 1.01 -23.51 6.61
C GLN A 20 0.04 -24.07 5.56
N GLN A 21 -0.92 -23.26 5.11
CA GLN A 21 -1.86 -23.69 4.09
C GLN A 21 -1.17 -23.97 2.75
N VAL A 22 -0.26 -23.09 2.31
CA VAL A 22 0.54 -23.33 1.10
C VAL A 22 1.32 -24.64 1.23
N GLY A 23 1.91 -24.91 2.40
CA GLY A 23 2.57 -26.18 2.71
C GLY A 23 1.65 -27.39 2.55
N GLN A 24 0.49 -27.38 3.21
CA GLN A 24 -0.49 -28.46 3.18
C GLN A 24 -0.97 -28.77 1.75
N GLN A 25 -1.22 -27.73 0.95
CA GLN A 25 -1.81 -27.86 -0.38
C GLN A 25 -0.80 -28.26 -1.45
N THR A 26 0.48 -28.05 -1.20
CA THR A 26 1.56 -28.38 -2.14
C THR A 26 2.42 -29.56 -1.70
N GLY A 27 2.14 -30.11 -0.50
CA GLY A 27 2.96 -31.15 0.13
C GLY A 27 4.33 -30.64 0.60
N LEU A 28 4.52 -29.32 0.70
CA LEU A 28 5.76 -28.73 1.16
C LEU A 28 5.79 -28.69 2.70
N GLN A 29 6.97 -28.95 3.25
CA GLN A 29 7.25 -28.64 4.65
C GLN A 29 7.15 -27.13 4.90
N PRO A 30 6.82 -26.68 6.12
CA PRO A 30 6.66 -25.25 6.43
C PRO A 30 7.87 -24.40 6.01
N ASP A 31 9.09 -24.88 6.24
CA ASP A 31 10.33 -24.18 5.85
C ASP A 31 10.47 -24.05 4.33
N MET A 32 10.09 -25.09 3.59
CA MET A 32 10.11 -25.08 2.12
C MET A 32 9.04 -24.16 1.54
N ALA A 33 7.84 -24.16 2.12
CA ALA A 33 6.77 -23.23 1.73
C ALA A 33 7.20 -21.78 1.99
N GLN A 34 7.83 -21.51 3.13
CA GLN A 34 8.39 -20.20 3.46
C GLN A 34 9.48 -19.78 2.46
N ALA A 35 10.38 -20.69 2.10
CA ALA A 35 11.41 -20.44 1.09
C ALA A 35 10.81 -20.15 -0.30
N ALA A 36 9.81 -20.90 -0.71
CA ALA A 36 9.08 -20.68 -1.96
C ALA A 36 8.46 -19.27 -2.01
N ILE A 37 7.72 -18.89 -0.96
CA ILE A 37 7.10 -17.57 -0.85
C ILE A 37 8.17 -16.47 -0.93
N ARG A 38 9.26 -16.59 -0.15
CA ARG A 38 10.37 -15.63 -0.16
C ARG A 38 11.03 -15.49 -1.53
N ALA A 39 11.15 -16.57 -2.29
CA ALA A 39 11.75 -16.55 -3.62
C ALA A 39 10.86 -15.89 -4.67
N LEU A 40 9.54 -15.96 -4.51
CA LEU A 40 8.55 -15.44 -5.47
C LEU A 40 8.21 -13.96 -5.23
N LEU A 41 8.25 -13.51 -3.98
CA LEU A 41 7.86 -12.16 -3.58
C LEU A 41 8.57 -11.02 -4.33
N PRO A 42 9.90 -11.05 -4.58
CA PRO A 42 10.57 -9.97 -5.29
C PRO A 42 10.01 -9.72 -6.69
N ALA A 43 9.62 -10.79 -7.40
CA ALA A 43 9.04 -10.67 -8.73
C ALA A 43 7.62 -10.08 -8.68
N ILE A 44 6.82 -10.50 -7.70
CA ILE A 44 5.47 -9.94 -7.48
C ILE A 44 5.56 -8.45 -7.10
N ALA A 45 6.46 -8.10 -6.18
CA ALA A 45 6.67 -6.71 -5.77
C ALA A 45 7.16 -5.83 -6.94
N GLY A 46 8.11 -6.33 -7.74
CA GLY A 46 8.58 -5.64 -8.94
C GLY A 46 7.47 -5.47 -9.99
N GLY A 47 6.64 -6.49 -10.18
CA GLY A 47 5.46 -6.44 -11.07
C GLY A 47 4.43 -5.42 -10.59
N LEU A 48 4.13 -5.39 -9.30
CA LEU A 48 3.27 -4.39 -8.67
C LEU A 48 3.80 -2.98 -8.85
N GLN A 49 5.07 -2.76 -8.53
CA GLN A 49 5.71 -1.44 -8.70
C GLN A 49 5.65 -0.98 -10.16
N ARG A 50 5.89 -1.89 -11.12
CA ARG A 50 5.77 -1.57 -12.54
C ARG A 50 4.32 -1.27 -12.93
N ASN A 51 3.37 -2.04 -12.45
CA ASN A 51 1.94 -1.85 -12.74
C ASN A 51 1.44 -0.49 -12.22
N VAL A 52 1.77 -0.08 -11.00
CA VAL A 52 1.33 1.23 -10.47
C VAL A 52 1.96 2.43 -11.19
N GLN A 53 3.12 2.25 -11.83
CA GLN A 53 3.77 3.29 -12.64
C GLN A 53 3.19 3.38 -14.07
N GLN A 54 2.41 2.39 -14.50
CA GLN A 54 1.77 2.42 -15.82
C GLN A 54 0.55 3.35 -15.82
N PRO A 55 0.25 4.02 -16.96
CA PRO A 55 -0.97 4.80 -17.11
C PRO A 55 -2.21 3.94 -16.79
N GLY A 56 -2.99 4.35 -15.79
CA GLY A 56 -4.20 3.64 -15.36
C GLY A 56 -3.95 2.36 -14.53
N GLY A 57 -2.70 1.95 -14.30
CA GLY A 57 -2.41 0.73 -13.55
C GLY A 57 -2.77 0.84 -12.07
N LEU A 58 -2.56 2.01 -11.46
CA LEU A 58 -3.02 2.30 -10.10
C LEU A 58 -4.55 2.21 -9.96
N GLN A 59 -5.29 2.76 -10.93
CA GLN A 59 -6.76 2.69 -10.97
C GLN A 59 -7.24 1.25 -11.18
N SER A 60 -6.57 0.48 -12.04
CA SER A 60 -6.87 -0.94 -12.25
C SER A 60 -6.65 -1.75 -10.97
N LEU A 61 -5.54 -1.52 -10.28
CA LEU A 61 -5.23 -2.16 -9.01
C LEU A 61 -6.28 -1.79 -7.96
N LEU A 62 -6.64 -0.52 -7.84
CA LEU A 62 -7.65 -0.06 -6.90
C LEU A 62 -9.03 -0.65 -7.20
N GLY A 63 -9.41 -0.73 -8.48
CA GLY A 63 -10.64 -1.41 -8.90
C GLY A 63 -10.64 -2.87 -8.50
N ALA A 64 -9.52 -3.58 -8.64
CA ALA A 64 -9.39 -4.95 -8.17
C ALA A 64 -9.45 -5.06 -6.63
N LEU A 65 -8.88 -4.10 -5.89
CA LEU A 65 -8.95 -4.04 -4.42
C LEU A 65 -10.37 -3.78 -3.92
N GLN A 66 -11.13 -2.91 -4.58
CA GLN A 66 -12.50 -2.54 -4.16
C GLN A 66 -13.54 -3.59 -4.56
N ASN A 67 -13.42 -4.15 -5.76
CA ASN A 67 -14.39 -5.11 -6.30
C ASN A 67 -14.10 -6.55 -5.86
N GLY A 68 -12.86 -6.85 -5.48
CA GLY A 68 -12.44 -8.18 -5.08
C GLY A 68 -12.69 -8.46 -3.60
N GLN A 69 -13.36 -9.57 -3.30
CA GLN A 69 -13.47 -10.12 -1.94
C GLN A 69 -12.19 -10.85 -1.52
N HIS A 70 -11.01 -10.33 -1.91
CA HIS A 70 -9.75 -11.05 -1.76
C HIS A 70 -9.30 -11.18 -0.30
N GLU A 71 -9.82 -10.35 0.61
CA GLU A 71 -9.42 -10.38 2.03
C GLU A 71 -9.82 -11.68 2.72
N GLN A 72 -10.87 -12.34 2.23
CA GLN A 72 -11.31 -13.63 2.72
C GLN A 72 -10.19 -14.68 2.68
N TYR A 73 -9.23 -14.53 1.77
CA TYR A 73 -8.08 -15.44 1.64
C TYR A 73 -7.12 -15.34 2.83
N LEU A 74 -7.13 -14.22 3.57
CA LEU A 74 -6.39 -14.10 4.83
C LEU A 74 -7.20 -14.62 6.00
N ASP A 75 -8.49 -14.31 6.06
CA ASP A 75 -9.32 -14.73 7.20
C ASP A 75 -9.64 -16.23 7.15
N GLN A 76 -9.73 -16.80 5.95
CA GLN A 76 -9.96 -18.21 5.66
C GLN A 76 -8.84 -18.73 4.77
N PRO A 77 -7.64 -19.00 5.30
CA PRO A 77 -6.50 -19.46 4.51
C PRO A 77 -6.84 -20.73 3.72
N GLU A 78 -7.74 -21.58 4.22
CA GLU A 78 -8.28 -22.76 3.53
C GLU A 78 -8.74 -22.49 2.09
N SER A 79 -9.30 -21.31 1.85
CA SER A 79 -9.81 -20.89 0.55
C SER A 79 -8.71 -20.59 -0.49
N LEU A 80 -7.45 -20.41 -0.07
CA LEU A 80 -6.31 -20.12 -0.98
C LEU A 80 -6.06 -21.21 -2.03
N ALA A 81 -6.45 -22.45 -1.72
CA ALA A 81 -6.32 -23.57 -2.65
C ALA A 81 -7.59 -23.84 -3.46
N GLN A 82 -8.67 -23.10 -3.23
CA GLN A 82 -9.87 -23.24 -4.04
C GLN A 82 -9.58 -22.76 -5.47
N PRO A 83 -10.28 -23.34 -6.47
CA PRO A 83 -10.13 -22.95 -7.86
C PRO A 83 -10.32 -21.45 -8.10
N ASN A 84 -11.21 -20.80 -7.35
CA ASN A 84 -11.46 -19.36 -7.43
C ASN A 84 -10.24 -18.53 -6.98
N ALA A 85 -9.62 -18.88 -5.85
CA ALA A 85 -8.43 -18.18 -5.37
C ALA A 85 -7.23 -18.35 -6.31
N ILE A 86 -7.11 -19.53 -6.93
CA ILE A 86 -6.08 -19.80 -7.94
C ILE A 86 -6.36 -18.99 -9.22
N ALA A 87 -7.63 -18.90 -9.65
CA ALA A 87 -8.03 -18.09 -10.79
C ALA A 87 -7.76 -16.60 -10.55
N ASP A 88 -8.11 -16.08 -9.38
CA ASP A 88 -7.82 -14.71 -8.94
C ASP A 88 -6.32 -14.45 -8.94
N GLY A 89 -5.53 -15.34 -8.33
CA GLY A 89 -4.08 -15.26 -8.31
C GLY A 89 -3.47 -15.20 -9.72
N ASN A 90 -3.99 -16.00 -10.65
CA ASN A 90 -3.57 -15.94 -12.06
C ASN A 90 -3.97 -14.62 -12.75
N ALA A 91 -5.14 -14.08 -12.47
CA ALA A 91 -5.58 -12.79 -13.00
C ALA A 91 -4.68 -11.65 -12.49
N ILE A 92 -4.40 -11.64 -11.19
CA ILE A 92 -3.46 -10.70 -10.55
C ILE A 92 -2.10 -10.78 -11.23
N LEU A 93 -1.53 -11.98 -11.36
CA LEU A 93 -0.24 -12.17 -12.04
C LEU A 93 -0.27 -11.70 -13.50
N GLY A 94 -1.39 -11.84 -14.20
CA GLY A 94 -1.58 -11.30 -15.54
C GLY A 94 -1.41 -9.78 -15.59
N HIS A 95 -1.97 -9.05 -14.63
CA HIS A 95 -1.81 -7.60 -14.52
C HIS A 95 -0.42 -7.18 -14.04
N LEU A 96 0.15 -7.91 -13.08
CA LEU A 96 1.43 -7.55 -12.47
C LEU A 96 2.64 -7.90 -13.34
N LEU A 97 2.64 -9.09 -13.92
CA LEU A 97 3.77 -9.63 -14.69
C LEU A 97 3.55 -9.53 -16.21
N GLY A 98 2.35 -9.18 -16.64
CA GLY A 98 1.97 -8.91 -18.03
C GLY A 98 1.65 -10.14 -18.86
N SER A 99 2.27 -11.30 -18.58
CA SER A 99 2.02 -12.52 -19.34
C SER A 99 2.20 -13.78 -18.50
N LYS A 100 1.53 -14.87 -18.93
CA LYS A 100 1.71 -16.19 -18.32
C LYS A 100 3.14 -16.72 -18.48
N ASP A 101 3.83 -16.34 -19.56
CA ASP A 101 5.22 -16.72 -19.80
C ASP A 101 6.16 -16.06 -18.79
N THR A 102 5.92 -14.78 -18.46
CA THR A 102 6.64 -14.09 -17.38
C THR A 102 6.41 -14.80 -16.05
N SER A 103 5.17 -15.16 -15.73
CA SER A 103 4.85 -15.91 -14.49
C SER A 103 5.57 -17.25 -14.42
N ARG A 104 5.65 -17.98 -15.54
CA ARG A 104 6.40 -19.25 -15.63
C ARG A 104 7.91 -19.03 -15.43
N ALA A 105 8.47 -17.99 -16.03
CA ALA A 105 9.89 -17.65 -15.86
C ALA A 105 10.21 -17.31 -14.40
N VAL A 106 9.32 -16.59 -13.71
CA VAL A 106 9.45 -16.30 -12.27
C VAL A 106 9.46 -17.59 -11.45
N ALA A 107 8.56 -18.54 -11.73
CA ALA A 107 8.55 -19.83 -11.05
C ALA A 107 9.82 -20.65 -11.33
N ALA A 108 10.33 -20.65 -12.56
CA ALA A 108 11.58 -21.33 -12.92
C ALA A 108 12.79 -20.73 -12.19
N GLN A 109 12.86 -19.40 -12.10
CA GLN A 109 13.93 -18.73 -11.35
C GLN A 109 13.83 -19.02 -9.85
N ALA A 110 12.62 -19.07 -9.28
CA ALA A 110 12.43 -19.43 -7.88
C ALA A 110 12.81 -20.90 -7.61
N ALA A 111 12.50 -21.81 -8.54
CA ALA A 111 12.93 -23.22 -8.47
C ALA A 111 14.45 -23.34 -8.36
N GLN A 112 15.20 -22.63 -9.21
CA GLN A 112 16.67 -22.60 -9.15
C GLN A 112 17.24 -22.11 -7.81
N LYS A 113 16.56 -21.15 -7.16
CA LYS A 113 17.01 -20.57 -5.88
C LYS A 113 16.66 -21.45 -4.67
N THR A 114 15.55 -22.16 -4.74
CA THR A 114 14.98 -22.91 -3.61
C THR A 114 15.29 -24.39 -3.65
N GLY A 115 15.70 -24.92 -4.80
CA GLY A 115 15.85 -26.36 -5.03
C GLY A 115 14.52 -27.12 -5.16
N LEU A 116 13.39 -26.40 -5.15
CA LEU A 116 12.05 -26.96 -5.32
C LEU A 116 11.71 -27.14 -6.80
N SER A 117 10.77 -28.03 -7.11
CA SER A 117 10.38 -28.28 -8.50
C SER A 117 9.63 -27.09 -9.10
N GLU A 118 9.87 -26.82 -10.40
CA GLU A 118 9.17 -25.75 -11.12
C GLU A 118 7.65 -25.93 -11.08
N GLN A 119 7.17 -27.18 -11.13
CA GLN A 119 5.74 -27.49 -11.07
C GLN A 119 5.11 -27.07 -9.75
N VAL A 120 5.81 -27.30 -8.62
CA VAL A 120 5.35 -26.82 -7.31
C VAL A 120 5.39 -25.29 -7.26
N LEU A 121 6.43 -24.65 -7.77
CA LEU A 121 6.51 -23.18 -7.76
C LEU A 121 5.44 -22.54 -8.65
N LYS A 122 5.01 -23.22 -9.72
CA LYS A 122 3.89 -22.79 -10.57
C LYS A 122 2.54 -22.90 -9.87
N SER A 123 2.35 -23.85 -8.96
CA SER A 123 1.13 -23.91 -8.14
C SER A 123 1.18 -22.93 -6.98
N VAL A 124 2.35 -22.71 -6.38
CA VAL A 124 2.55 -21.76 -5.28
C VAL A 124 2.40 -20.31 -5.75
N LEU A 125 2.95 -19.94 -6.91
CA LEU A 125 2.96 -18.56 -7.41
C LEU A 125 1.58 -17.86 -7.40
N PRO A 126 0.49 -18.42 -7.94
CA PRO A 126 -0.83 -17.79 -7.87
C PRO A 126 -1.37 -17.68 -6.44
N MET A 127 -1.08 -18.64 -5.55
CA MET A 127 -1.45 -18.54 -4.13
C MET A 127 -0.74 -17.38 -3.44
N VAL A 128 0.55 -17.16 -3.74
CA VAL A 128 1.30 -16.03 -3.19
C VAL A 128 0.77 -14.70 -3.72
N ALA A 129 0.38 -14.65 -4.99
CA ALA A 129 -0.20 -13.46 -5.59
C ALA A 129 -1.56 -13.10 -4.96
N SER A 130 -2.45 -14.07 -4.76
CA SER A 130 -3.74 -13.84 -4.10
C SER A 130 -3.55 -13.44 -2.63
N MET A 131 -2.61 -14.05 -1.91
CA MET A 131 -2.24 -13.63 -0.55
C MET A 131 -1.72 -12.19 -0.51
N ALA A 132 -0.82 -11.83 -1.43
CA ALA A 132 -0.30 -10.47 -1.52
C ALA A 132 -1.44 -9.47 -1.75
N MET A 133 -2.34 -9.76 -2.67
CA MET A 133 -3.51 -8.93 -2.96
C MET A 133 -4.48 -8.85 -1.78
N ALA A 134 -4.71 -9.96 -1.09
CA ALA A 134 -5.55 -10.00 0.11
C ALA A 134 -4.97 -9.12 1.23
N SER A 135 -3.65 -9.15 1.42
CA SER A 135 -2.96 -8.30 2.40
C SER A 135 -3.01 -6.81 2.06
N LEU A 136 -2.86 -6.48 0.77
CA LEU A 136 -3.05 -5.13 0.26
C LEU A 136 -4.49 -4.65 0.50
N SER A 137 -5.49 -5.45 0.13
CA SER A 137 -6.90 -5.10 0.32
C SER A 137 -7.24 -4.86 1.79
N LYS A 138 -6.80 -5.77 2.68
CA LYS A 138 -6.99 -5.63 4.13
C LYS A 138 -6.31 -4.38 4.70
N GLN A 139 -5.17 -3.97 4.14
CA GLN A 139 -4.47 -2.77 4.55
C GLN A 139 -5.11 -1.49 4.00
N THR A 140 -5.58 -1.49 2.75
CA THR A 140 -6.28 -0.35 2.14
C THR A 140 -7.63 -0.08 2.80
N LYS A 141 -8.29 -1.08 3.39
CA LYS A 141 -9.52 -0.84 4.17
C LYS A 141 -9.29 -0.22 5.54
N LYS A 142 -8.04 -0.13 6.02
CA LYS A 142 -7.75 0.61 7.26
C LYS A 142 -7.89 2.12 7.00
N PRO A 143 -8.63 2.88 7.82
CA PRO A 143 -8.90 4.30 7.59
C PRO A 143 -7.63 5.13 7.38
N ASP A 144 -6.58 4.86 8.16
CA ASP A 144 -5.30 5.57 8.09
C ASP A 144 -4.57 5.35 6.75
N MET A 145 -4.66 4.14 6.19
CA MET A 145 -3.97 3.77 4.95
C MET A 145 -4.82 4.12 3.72
N ALA A 146 -6.14 4.04 3.82
CA ALA A 146 -7.06 4.52 2.80
C ALA A 146 -6.83 6.00 2.49
N GLY A 147 -6.67 6.84 3.52
CA GLY A 147 -6.36 8.26 3.37
C GLY A 147 -4.99 8.52 2.74
N ALA A 148 -3.97 7.77 3.14
CA ALA A 148 -2.63 7.87 2.55
C ALA A 148 -2.61 7.47 1.06
N PHE A 149 -3.32 6.41 0.69
CA PHE A 149 -3.45 5.96 -0.68
C PHE A 149 -4.26 6.95 -1.53
N ALA A 150 -5.33 7.53 -0.97
CA ALA A 150 -6.12 8.57 -1.64
C ALA A 150 -5.31 9.84 -1.90
N GLY A 151 -4.45 10.27 -0.95
CA GLY A 151 -3.54 11.40 -1.14
C GLY A 151 -2.55 11.17 -2.28
N MET A 152 -1.97 9.96 -2.35
CA MET A 152 -1.09 9.55 -3.45
C MET A 152 -1.80 9.55 -4.81
N LEU A 153 -3.07 9.15 -4.85
CA LEU A 153 -3.89 9.15 -6.06
C LEU A 153 -4.19 10.55 -6.59
N ASN A 154 -4.35 11.52 -5.68
CA ASN A 154 -4.67 12.90 -6.04
C ASN A 154 -3.43 13.73 -6.43
N GLY A 155 -2.25 13.10 -6.51
CA GLY A 155 -0.97 13.79 -6.74
C GLY A 155 -0.55 14.72 -5.61
N GLN A 156 -1.20 14.63 -4.44
CA GLN A 156 -0.87 15.40 -3.26
C GLN A 156 0.18 14.62 -2.45
N GLN A 157 1.31 15.27 -2.19
CA GLN A 157 2.42 14.72 -1.41
C GLN A 157 1.89 14.15 -0.08
N PRO A 158 2.33 12.96 0.36
CA PRO A 158 1.85 12.37 1.61
C PRO A 158 2.27 13.27 2.78
N GLN A 159 1.35 14.10 3.25
CA GLN A 159 1.49 14.75 4.54
C GLN A 159 1.33 13.67 5.62
N PRO A 160 2.22 13.62 6.62
CA PRO A 160 2.11 12.65 7.70
C PRO A 160 0.75 12.81 8.36
N ALA A 161 0.03 11.70 8.51
CA ALA A 161 -1.31 11.64 9.05
C ALA A 161 -1.38 12.32 10.43
N GLN A 162 -1.83 13.57 10.45
CA GLN A 162 -2.25 14.31 11.63
C GLN A 162 -3.65 14.84 11.33
N GLY A 163 -4.64 13.95 11.32
CA GLY A 163 -5.97 14.27 10.80
C GLY A 163 -7.07 13.30 11.17
N GLY A 164 -7.05 12.77 12.40
CA GLY A 164 -8.21 12.08 12.97
C GLY A 164 -9.20 13.09 13.55
N ILE A 165 -10.49 12.91 13.22
CA ILE A 165 -11.68 13.46 13.93
C ILE A 165 -11.93 14.99 13.86
N GLY A 166 -10.95 15.83 13.50
CA GLY A 166 -11.14 17.29 13.42
C GLY A 166 -11.95 17.81 12.23
N GLY A 167 -11.96 17.08 11.10
CA GLY A 167 -12.64 17.53 9.86
C GLY A 167 -14.15 17.30 9.81
N LEU A 168 -14.68 16.39 10.64
CA LEU A 168 -16.11 16.07 10.67
C LEU A 168 -16.89 16.95 11.66
N LEU A 169 -16.20 17.59 12.61
CA LEU A 169 -16.76 18.58 13.53
C LEU A 169 -16.73 20.02 12.98
N GLY A 170 -15.92 20.28 11.94
CA GLY A 170 -15.90 21.57 11.22
C GLY A 170 -16.98 21.72 10.14
N GLY A 171 -17.49 20.61 9.59
CA GLY A 171 -18.50 20.62 8.52
C GLY A 171 -19.96 20.66 9.00
N LEU A 172 -20.21 20.39 10.29
CA LEU A 172 -21.56 20.43 10.89
C LEU A 172 -21.81 21.74 11.66
N LEU A 173 -20.76 22.43 12.11
CA LEU A 173 -20.85 23.69 12.87
C LEU A 173 -20.53 24.94 12.02
N GLY A 174 -20.62 24.84 10.69
CA GLY A 174 -20.25 25.91 9.75
C GLY A 174 -21.43 26.51 8.97
N GLY A 175 -22.65 26.27 9.41
CA GLY A 175 -23.86 26.64 8.70
C GLY A 175 -24.74 27.64 9.43
N GLN A 176 -24.21 28.79 9.88
CA GLN A 176 -25.08 29.96 10.05
C GLN A 176 -24.31 31.29 10.08
N SER A 177 -24.66 32.14 9.13
CA SER A 177 -24.36 33.57 9.07
C SER A 177 -24.66 34.27 10.40
N THR A 178 -23.78 35.15 10.88
CA THR A 178 -24.10 36.52 11.35
C THR A 178 -22.78 37.28 11.53
N ALA A 179 -22.75 38.52 11.04
CA ALA A 179 -21.70 39.50 11.25
C ALA A 179 -21.33 39.66 12.74
N GLN A 180 -20.06 39.92 13.06
CA GLN A 180 -19.63 40.96 14.01
C GLN A 180 -18.10 40.97 14.15
N ALA A 181 -17.52 42.16 14.07
CA ALA A 181 -16.11 42.43 14.30
C ALA A 181 -15.67 42.10 15.73
N GLN A 182 -14.49 41.49 15.90
CA GLN A 182 -13.70 41.70 17.12
C GLN A 182 -12.21 41.39 16.88
N THR A 183 -11.47 42.46 16.66
CA THR A 183 -10.03 42.63 16.90
C THR A 183 -9.64 42.23 18.32
N GLY A 184 -8.54 41.50 18.51
CA GLY A 184 -7.98 41.29 19.85
C GLY A 184 -6.72 40.41 19.92
N ALA A 185 -5.57 41.04 20.14
CA ALA A 185 -4.31 40.52 20.70
C ALA A 185 -3.43 39.54 19.90
N MET A 186 -3.95 38.67 19.01
CA MET A 186 -3.09 37.76 18.23
C MET A 186 -2.84 38.20 16.78
N GLY A 187 -3.70 39.06 16.22
CA GLY A 187 -3.52 39.65 14.88
C GLY A 187 -2.57 40.86 14.84
N MET A 188 -2.34 41.51 15.98
CA MET A 188 -1.41 42.65 16.07
C MET A 188 0.07 42.21 16.07
N LEU A 189 0.36 40.98 16.52
CA LEU A 189 1.72 40.43 16.43
C LEU A 189 2.02 39.85 15.04
N GLY A 190 1.00 39.35 14.34
CA GLY A 190 1.12 38.94 12.94
C GLY A 190 1.36 40.12 12.00
N GLY A 191 0.60 41.22 12.14
CA GLY A 191 0.72 42.39 11.27
C GLY A 191 1.93 43.30 11.55
N LEU A 192 2.66 43.08 12.64
CA LEU A 192 3.97 43.73 12.88
C LEU A 192 5.15 42.86 12.43
N LEU A 193 4.95 41.54 12.27
CA LEU A 193 5.94 40.61 11.72
C LEU A 193 5.83 40.46 10.20
N ASP A 194 4.68 40.78 9.62
CA ASP A 194 4.37 40.66 8.19
C ASP A 194 4.22 42.07 7.59
N ALA A 195 5.33 42.82 7.57
CA ALA A 195 5.34 44.25 7.26
C ALA A 195 5.25 44.54 5.74
N ASP A 196 5.44 43.54 4.88
CA ASP A 196 5.31 43.65 3.42
C ASP A 196 4.25 42.72 2.82
N GLY A 197 3.65 41.83 3.62
CA GLY A 197 2.45 41.05 3.27
C GLY A 197 2.71 39.85 2.36
N ASP A 198 3.91 39.27 2.42
CA ASP A 198 4.31 38.14 1.57
C ASP A 198 4.07 36.75 2.21
N GLY A 199 3.79 36.72 3.52
CA GLY A 199 3.49 35.50 4.27
C GLY A 199 4.71 34.63 4.64
N ASN A 200 5.95 35.13 4.51
CA ASN A 200 7.18 34.38 4.77
C ASN A 200 8.13 35.10 5.74
N ALA A 201 7.83 35.05 7.04
CA ALA A 201 8.68 35.62 8.10
C ALA A 201 10.14 35.07 8.16
N VAL A 202 10.45 33.99 7.44
CA VAL A 202 11.80 33.43 7.35
C VAL A 202 12.66 34.26 6.39
N ASP A 203 12.08 34.83 5.33
CA ASP A 203 12.83 35.61 4.34
C ASP A 203 13.25 36.98 4.91
N ASP A 204 12.39 37.60 5.74
CA ASP A 204 12.68 38.85 6.45
C ASP A 204 13.86 38.74 7.42
N ILE A 205 13.96 37.62 8.14
CA ILE A 205 15.05 37.35 9.09
C ILE A 205 16.37 37.18 8.32
N PHE A 206 16.33 36.58 7.13
CA PHE A 206 17.49 36.43 6.27
C PHE A 206 17.93 37.75 5.63
N GLN A 207 16.98 38.61 5.22
CA GLN A 207 17.29 39.93 4.66
C GLN A 207 17.86 40.91 5.71
N MET A 208 17.35 40.92 6.95
CA MET A 208 17.90 41.76 8.02
C MET A 208 19.35 41.41 8.40
N VAL A 209 19.75 40.16 8.20
CA VAL A 209 21.14 39.69 8.46
C VAL A 209 22.08 40.06 7.32
N MET A 210 21.59 40.11 6.08
CA MET A 210 22.42 40.48 4.91
C MET A 210 22.60 41.99 4.74
N ASN A 211 21.65 42.81 5.18
CA ASN A 211 21.69 44.26 4.96
C ASN A 211 22.49 45.05 6.03
N ARG A 212 23.29 44.36 6.86
CA ARG A 212 24.18 44.98 7.85
C ARG A 212 25.63 44.94 7.38
N ARG A 213 25.93 45.69 6.33
CA ARG A 213 27.28 46.11 5.95
C ARG A 213 27.29 47.57 5.53
#